data_AF-A0A341EKP1-F1
#
_entry.id   AF-A0A341EKP1-F1
#
_cell.length_a   1.000
_cell.length_b   1.000
_cell.length_c   1.000
_cell.angle_alpha   90.00
_cell.angle_beta   90.00
_cell.angle_gamma   90.00
#
_symmetry.space_group_name_H-M   'P 1'
#
loop_
_entity.id
_entity.type
_entity.pdbx_description
1 polymer ?
#
loop_
_entity_poly.entity_id
_entity_poly.type
_entity_poly.pdbx_seq_one_letter_code
_entity_poly.pdbx_strand_id
1 'polypeptide(L)'
;MNEWGIPDWRSAAAYGRTDDWNQSRWFWEFLRRRDDLRREFEAKKDEEYERALDLWKWDNSASPDGVRTPDEPGFYVGTYLIHPNDPTYIEKLPNPKIAEHPYWATPKLLDRSLTTLNKSRIEFGERHHRIDFDLDRPLRPQLEAAERALKAVQEHRHGKTIQKRRHSQKWLTYLRAMDAREAKELGQENAPSGWPEIAEILPLVNSVEGARKAYQAGLDLSFNF
;
A
#
# COMPACT_ATOMS: atom_id res chain seq x y z
N MET A 1 -3.30 20.90 -5.74
CA MET A 1 -2.59 19.80 -5.05
C MET A 1 -2.16 20.33 -3.69
N ASN A 2 -2.28 19.57 -2.60
CA ASN A 2 -1.90 20.05 -1.27
C ASN A 2 -0.40 19.89 -0.99
N GLU A 3 0.04 20.25 0.22
CA GLU A 3 1.44 20.11 0.68
C GLU A 3 1.98 18.67 0.63
N TRP A 4 1.10 17.68 0.58
CA TRP A 4 1.40 16.24 0.49
C TRP A 4 1.30 15.68 -0.94
N GLY A 5 1.23 16.55 -1.95
CA GLY A 5 1.11 16.10 -3.33
C GLY A 5 -0.20 15.34 -3.61
N ILE A 6 -1.25 15.64 -2.85
CA ILE A 6 -2.55 14.97 -2.98
C ILE A 6 -3.38 15.67 -4.06
N PRO A 7 -3.90 14.91 -5.06
CA PRO A 7 -4.78 15.44 -6.09
C PRO A 7 -6.04 16.10 -5.52
N ASP A 8 -6.70 16.92 -6.34
CA ASP A 8 -8.02 17.43 -5.98
C ASP A 8 -9.03 16.29 -5.93
N TRP A 9 -9.47 15.96 -4.72
CA TRP A 9 -10.43 14.89 -4.44
C TRP A 9 -11.77 15.06 -5.16
N ARG A 10 -12.14 16.30 -5.54
CA ARG A 10 -13.36 16.55 -6.33
C ARG A 10 -13.25 16.05 -7.76
N SER A 11 -12.05 16.04 -8.32
CA SER A 11 -11.82 15.69 -9.72
C SER A 11 -11.18 14.30 -9.85
N ALA A 12 -11.94 13.34 -10.36
CA ALA A 12 -11.39 12.01 -10.69
C ALA A 12 -10.20 12.11 -11.66
N ALA A 13 -10.24 13.06 -12.59
CA ALA A 13 -9.17 13.29 -13.56
C ALA A 13 -7.87 13.81 -12.93
N ALA A 14 -7.92 14.42 -11.74
CA ALA A 14 -6.72 14.90 -11.04
C ALA A 14 -5.78 13.76 -10.62
N TYR A 15 -6.28 12.53 -10.57
CA TYR A 15 -5.50 11.31 -10.28
C TYR A 15 -4.85 10.72 -11.54
N GLY A 16 -5.10 11.30 -12.72
CA GLY A 16 -4.63 10.77 -14.00
C GLY A 16 -5.38 9.52 -14.46
N ARG A 17 -4.73 8.70 -15.30
CA ARG A 17 -5.32 7.49 -15.90
C ARG A 17 -5.23 6.30 -14.96
N THR A 18 -6.09 6.29 -13.94
CA THR A 18 -6.11 5.25 -12.90
C THR A 18 -6.44 3.84 -13.40
N ASP A 19 -7.11 3.73 -14.55
CA ASP A 19 -7.39 2.44 -15.19
C ASP A 19 -6.11 1.72 -15.68
N ASP A 20 -5.02 2.47 -15.91
CA ASP A 20 -3.72 1.95 -16.35
C ASP A 20 -2.79 1.66 -15.15
N TRP A 21 -3.23 1.92 -13.92
CA TRP A 21 -2.41 1.71 -12.74
C TRP A 21 -2.29 0.22 -12.37
N ASN A 22 -1.04 -0.23 -12.23
CA ASN A 22 -0.76 -1.55 -11.69
C ASN A 22 -0.96 -1.59 -10.16
N GLN A 23 -0.94 -2.80 -9.59
CA GLN A 23 -1.15 -3.00 -8.15
C GLN A 23 -0.12 -2.28 -7.27
N SER A 24 1.15 -2.23 -7.70
CA SER A 24 2.21 -1.53 -6.95
C SER A 24 1.95 -0.02 -6.90
N ARG A 25 1.40 0.56 -7.97
CA ARG A 25 1.01 1.97 -7.97
C ARG A 25 -0.15 2.21 -7.01
N TRP A 26 -1.19 1.38 -7.06
CA TRP A 26 -2.28 1.48 -6.10
C TRP A 26 -1.80 1.34 -4.65
N PHE A 27 -0.93 0.36 -4.39
CA PHE A 27 -0.32 0.17 -3.08
C PHE A 27 0.41 1.43 -2.60
N TRP A 28 1.25 2.02 -3.46
CA TRP A 28 1.95 3.26 -3.16
C TRP A 28 1.00 4.42 -2.84
N GLU A 29 -0.07 4.59 -3.62
CA GLU A 29 -1.04 5.67 -3.39
C GLU A 29 -1.76 5.52 -2.03
N PHE A 30 -2.12 4.31 -1.61
CA PHE A 30 -2.67 4.11 -0.26
C PHE A 30 -1.61 4.27 0.84
N LEU A 31 -0.37 3.81 0.62
CA LEU A 31 0.71 3.95 1.60
C LEU A 31 1.09 5.40 1.86
N ARG A 32 1.28 6.21 0.81
CA ARG A 32 1.76 7.61 0.94
C ARG A 32 0.77 8.54 1.67
N ARG A 33 -0.43 8.05 1.96
CA ARG A 33 -1.47 8.72 2.76
C ARG A 33 -1.42 8.39 4.25
N ARG A 34 -0.49 7.52 4.68
CA ARG A 34 -0.32 7.23 6.10
C ARG A 34 0.55 8.28 6.79
N ASP A 35 0.03 8.84 7.86
CA ASP A 35 0.75 9.86 8.64
C ASP A 35 2.01 9.33 9.32
N ASP A 36 2.03 8.07 9.74
CA ASP A 36 3.22 7.46 10.35
C ASP A 36 4.39 7.37 9.35
N LEU A 37 4.11 6.99 8.10
CA LEU A 37 5.09 6.97 7.01
C LEU A 37 5.54 8.37 6.62
N ARG A 38 4.63 9.35 6.55
CA ARG A 38 4.99 10.76 6.28
C ARG A 38 5.94 11.31 7.33
N ARG A 39 5.63 11.10 8.61
CA ARG A 39 6.50 11.53 9.73
C ARG A 39 7.84 10.81 9.71
N GLU A 40 7.86 9.52 9.42
CA GLU A 40 9.10 8.76 9.35
C GLU A 40 10.00 9.22 8.20
N PHE A 41 9.42 9.49 7.02
CA PHE A 41 10.16 10.05 5.90
C PHE A 41 10.77 11.41 6.27
N GLU A 42 9.96 12.34 6.77
CA GLU A 42 10.43 13.68 7.16
C GLU A 42 11.50 13.62 8.25
N ALA A 43 11.41 12.69 9.20
CA ALA A 43 12.41 12.52 10.26
C ALA A 43 13.75 11.96 9.78
N LYS A 44 13.77 11.19 8.67
CA LYS A 44 14.96 10.46 8.20
C LYS A 44 15.63 11.05 6.96
N LYS A 45 14.90 11.84 6.17
CA LYS A 45 15.32 12.21 4.81
C LYS A 45 16.67 12.95 4.78
N ASP A 46 16.95 13.82 5.76
CA ASP A 46 18.17 14.63 5.76
C ASP A 46 19.40 13.78 6.13
N GLU A 47 19.30 12.95 7.18
CA GLU A 47 20.36 12.02 7.58
C GLU A 47 20.67 11.01 6.46
N GLU A 48 19.63 10.48 5.81
CA GLU A 48 19.78 9.54 4.72
C GLU A 48 20.43 10.19 3.49
N TYR A 49 20.09 11.44 3.18
CA TYR A 49 20.70 12.20 2.10
C TYR A 49 22.19 12.46 2.36
N GLU A 50 22.56 12.94 3.56
CA GLU A 50 23.96 13.16 3.92
C GLU A 50 24.76 11.85 3.87
N ARG A 51 24.20 10.76 4.39
CA ARG A 51 24.82 9.43 4.31
C ARG A 51 25.06 8.99 2.86
N ALA A 52 24.07 9.18 1.99
CA ALA A 52 24.19 8.85 0.57
C ALA A 52 25.24 9.75 -0.13
N LEU A 53 25.27 11.04 0.22
CA LEU A 53 26.22 12.01 -0.31
C LEU A 53 27.66 11.66 0.08
N ASP A 54 27.90 11.27 1.33
CA ASP A 54 29.22 10.86 1.79
C ASP A 54 29.70 9.55 1.14
N LEU A 55 28.79 8.58 0.96
CA LEU A 55 29.09 7.37 0.20
C LEU A 55 29.44 7.68 -1.25
N TRP A 56 28.70 8.58 -1.89
CA TRP A 56 28.95 9.00 -3.27
C TRP A 56 30.27 9.76 -3.44
N LYS A 57 30.63 10.63 -2.49
CA LYS A 57 31.94 11.31 -2.47
C LYS A 57 33.10 10.31 -2.36
N TRP A 58 32.88 9.19 -1.67
CA TRP A 58 33.86 8.12 -1.53
C TRP A 58 33.94 7.22 -2.76
N ASP A 59 32.79 6.83 -3.33
CA ASP A 59 32.66 6.05 -4.56
C ASP A 59 31.39 6.45 -5.33
N ASN A 60 31.58 7.10 -6.48
CA ASN A 60 30.50 7.57 -7.34
C ASN A 60 30.15 6.61 -8.49
N SER A 61 30.80 5.44 -8.57
CA SER A 61 30.64 4.53 -9.72
C SER A 61 29.20 4.03 -9.91
N ALA A 62 28.44 3.90 -8.81
CA ALA A 62 27.06 3.44 -8.83
C ALA A 62 26.03 4.52 -9.20
N SER A 63 26.37 5.80 -9.07
CA SER A 63 25.49 6.92 -9.43
C SER A 63 26.30 8.10 -9.98
N PRO A 64 26.82 8.00 -11.22
CA PRO A 64 27.71 9.02 -11.78
C PRO A 64 27.08 10.41 -11.84
N ASP A 65 25.75 10.47 -11.96
CA ASP A 65 24.95 11.70 -12.07
C ASP A 65 24.67 12.38 -10.71
N GLY A 66 25.17 11.81 -9.61
CA GLY A 66 25.01 12.37 -8.27
C GLY A 66 24.01 11.62 -7.38
N VAL A 67 23.77 12.18 -6.19
CA VAL A 67 22.80 11.68 -5.21
C VAL A 67 21.51 12.48 -5.35
N ARG A 68 20.38 11.78 -5.48
CA ARG A 68 19.06 12.42 -5.50
C ARG A 68 18.80 13.11 -4.17
N THR A 69 18.26 14.31 -4.22
CA THR A 69 17.81 15.06 -3.04
C THR A 69 16.46 14.52 -2.53
N PRO A 70 16.09 14.80 -1.27
CA PRO A 70 14.82 14.34 -0.70
C PRO A 70 13.56 14.70 -1.48
N ASP A 71 13.59 15.81 -2.23
CA ASP A 71 12.46 16.30 -3.03
C ASP A 71 12.49 15.82 -4.49
N GLU A 72 13.43 14.94 -4.85
CA GLU A 72 13.53 14.36 -6.19
C GLU A 72 12.91 12.95 -6.31
N PRO A 73 12.23 12.66 -7.44
CA PRO A 73 11.74 11.31 -7.72
C PRO A 73 12.86 10.27 -7.68
N GLY A 74 12.72 9.34 -6.74
CA GLY A 74 13.60 8.18 -6.62
C GLY A 74 14.50 8.23 -5.40
N PHE A 75 14.55 9.35 -4.67
CA PHE A 75 15.05 9.33 -3.30
C PHE A 75 14.10 8.52 -2.41
N TYR A 76 14.66 7.78 -1.46
CA TYR A 76 13.90 7.01 -0.48
C TYR A 76 14.71 6.84 0.81
N VAL A 77 14.01 6.61 1.92
CA VAL A 77 14.59 6.19 3.20
C VAL A 77 14.25 4.73 3.50
N GLY A 78 14.98 4.09 4.41
CA GLY A 78 14.64 2.75 4.90
C GLY A 78 13.58 2.78 6.01
N THR A 79 12.57 1.91 5.94
CA THR A 79 11.51 1.77 6.95
C THR A 79 11.17 0.31 7.26
N TYR A 80 10.71 0.06 8.49
CA TYR A 80 10.07 -1.18 8.90
C TYR A 80 8.53 -1.05 9.01
N LEU A 81 7.99 0.17 8.94
CA LEU A 81 6.56 0.45 9.17
C LEU A 81 5.65 -0.05 8.05
N ILE A 82 6.20 -0.36 6.87
CA ILE A 82 5.45 -0.97 5.76
C ILE A 82 5.26 -2.48 6.01
N HIS A 83 6.23 -3.14 6.63
CA HIS A 83 6.20 -4.58 6.94
C HIS A 83 6.63 -4.86 8.40
N PRO A 84 5.85 -4.40 9.39
CA PRO A 84 6.27 -4.45 10.80
C PRO A 84 6.44 -5.87 11.35
N ASN A 85 5.83 -6.88 10.71
CA ASN A 85 5.93 -8.28 11.09
C ASN A 85 7.19 -8.99 10.53
N ASP A 86 7.98 -8.30 9.70
CA ASP A 86 9.24 -8.80 9.17
C ASP A 86 10.38 -7.82 9.49
N PRO A 87 10.93 -7.86 10.72
CA PRO A 87 11.99 -6.95 11.13
C PRO A 87 13.31 -7.16 10.37
N THR A 88 13.41 -8.22 9.56
CA THR A 88 14.58 -8.45 8.71
C THR A 88 14.46 -7.79 7.34
N TYR A 89 13.28 -7.25 7.02
CA TYR A 89 12.99 -6.65 5.73
C TYR A 89 12.78 -5.13 5.88
N ILE A 90 13.85 -4.37 5.61
CA ILE A 90 13.79 -2.92 5.45
C ILE A 90 13.22 -2.63 4.06
N GLU A 91 12.08 -1.96 4.01
CA GLU A 91 11.48 -1.51 2.76
C GLU A 91 11.86 -0.06 2.44
N LYS A 92 11.80 0.29 1.17
CA LYS A 92 12.02 1.65 0.67
C LYS A 92 10.78 2.50 0.91
N LEU A 93 10.98 3.68 1.49
CA LEU A 93 9.96 4.69 1.67
C LEU A 93 10.36 5.94 0.88
N PRO A 94 9.84 6.10 -0.35
CA PRO A 94 10.10 7.30 -1.14
C PRO A 94 9.27 8.49 -0.61
N ASN A 95 9.56 9.70 -1.10
CA ASN A 95 8.91 10.93 -0.63
C ASN A 95 7.38 10.88 -0.83
N PRO A 96 6.55 10.85 0.24
CA PRO A 96 5.09 10.74 0.10
C PRO A 96 4.43 11.89 -0.68
N LYS A 97 5.12 13.03 -0.80
CA LYS A 97 4.68 14.21 -1.57
C LYS A 97 4.76 14.00 -3.08
N ILE A 98 5.50 13.00 -3.54
CA ILE A 98 5.69 12.73 -4.96
C ILE A 98 4.88 11.49 -5.33
N ALA A 99 3.88 11.67 -6.18
CA ALA A 99 3.06 10.56 -6.65
C ALA A 99 3.85 9.63 -7.60
N GLU A 100 4.62 10.23 -8.51
CA GLU A 100 5.39 9.52 -9.54
C GLU A 100 6.81 9.23 -9.09
N HIS A 101 7.06 7.98 -8.68
CA HIS A 101 8.39 7.48 -8.41
C HIS A 101 8.80 6.42 -9.44
N PRO A 102 10.10 6.30 -9.75
CA PRO A 102 10.58 5.18 -10.53
C PRO A 102 10.32 3.87 -9.77
N TYR A 103 9.99 2.79 -10.50
CA TYR A 103 9.56 1.51 -9.92
C TYR A 103 10.55 0.91 -8.90
N TRP A 104 11.84 1.22 -9.04
CA TRP A 104 12.88 0.71 -8.14
C TRP A 104 12.94 1.45 -6.80
N ALA A 105 12.30 2.61 -6.67
CA ALA A 105 12.19 3.40 -5.44
C ALA A 105 10.87 3.18 -4.70
N THR A 106 9.84 2.67 -5.38
CA THR A 106 8.54 2.38 -4.77
C THR A 106 8.59 1.12 -3.90
N PRO A 107 7.83 1.08 -2.78
CA PRO A 107 7.71 -0.12 -1.95
C PRO A 107 7.22 -1.32 -2.75
N LYS A 108 7.73 -2.51 -2.44
CA LYS A 108 7.25 -3.73 -3.10
C LYS A 108 5.97 -4.19 -2.43
N LEU A 109 4.95 -4.48 -3.25
CA LEU A 109 3.80 -5.23 -2.77
C LEU A 109 4.24 -6.67 -2.50
N LEU A 110 4.61 -6.96 -1.26
CA LEU A 110 4.87 -8.31 -0.80
C LEU A 110 3.52 -9.03 -0.60
N ASP A 111 2.94 -9.56 -1.68
CA ASP A 111 1.82 -10.51 -1.62
C ASP A 111 2.35 -11.88 -1.13
N ARG A 112 2.85 -11.92 0.12
CA ARG A 112 3.31 -13.15 0.76
C ARG A 112 2.13 -13.98 1.28
N SER A 113 1.05 -14.08 0.50
CA SER A 113 0.07 -15.17 0.66
C SER A 113 0.74 -16.55 0.50
N LEU A 114 1.86 -16.59 -0.21
CA LEU A 114 2.87 -17.63 -0.13
C LEU A 114 4.14 -17.05 0.48
N THR A 115 4.22 -16.97 1.81
CA THR A 115 5.54 -17.04 2.44
C THR A 115 6.13 -18.37 2.00
N THR A 116 7.28 -18.37 1.34
CA THR A 116 8.12 -19.56 1.23
C THR A 116 8.59 -19.86 2.64
N LEU A 117 7.75 -20.56 3.41
CA LEU A 117 7.99 -20.91 4.79
C LEU A 117 9.08 -21.97 4.78
N ASN A 118 10.33 -21.54 4.96
CA ASN A 118 11.45 -22.45 5.12
C ASN A 118 11.18 -23.29 6.37
N LYS A 119 11.12 -24.62 6.20
CA LYS A 119 10.48 -25.63 7.06
C LYS A 119 10.92 -25.67 8.54
N SER A 120 11.86 -24.86 8.98
CA SER A 120 12.54 -25.05 10.28
C SER A 120 11.98 -24.27 11.46
N ARG A 121 11.00 -23.35 11.30
CA ARG A 121 10.66 -22.39 12.37
C ARG A 121 9.18 -22.13 12.69
N ILE A 122 8.24 -22.93 12.18
CA ILE A 122 6.83 -22.75 12.56
C ILE A 122 6.43 -23.84 13.53
N GLU A 123 6.21 -23.45 14.77
CA GLU A 123 5.34 -24.22 15.66
C GLU A 123 3.93 -24.17 15.06
N PHE A 124 3.40 -25.35 14.70
CA PHE A 124 2.07 -25.48 14.12
C PHE A 124 1.01 -25.16 15.17
N GLY A 125 0.81 -23.87 15.43
CA GLY A 125 -0.32 -23.37 16.23
C GLY A 125 -1.63 -23.42 15.45
N GLU A 126 -2.73 -23.09 16.13
CA GLU A 126 -4.12 -23.20 15.65
C GLU A 126 -4.45 -22.45 14.35
N ARG A 127 -3.59 -21.54 13.88
CA ARG A 127 -3.86 -20.67 12.72
C ARG A 127 -3.38 -21.19 11.37
N HIS A 128 -2.49 -22.19 11.32
CA HIS A 128 -1.89 -22.67 10.07
C HIS A 128 -2.38 -24.08 9.71
N HIS A 129 -2.45 -24.41 8.41
CA HIS A 129 -2.75 -25.76 7.91
C HIS A 129 -1.76 -26.08 6.78
N ARG A 130 -1.19 -27.29 6.80
CA ARG A 130 -0.18 -27.73 5.83
C ARG A 130 -0.78 -28.76 4.88
N ILE A 131 -0.52 -28.59 3.59
CA ILE A 131 -0.84 -29.57 2.55
C ILE A 131 0.46 -29.87 1.82
N ASP A 132 0.82 -31.15 1.79
CA ASP A 132 2.01 -31.64 1.07
C ASP A 132 1.62 -32.04 -0.34
N PHE A 133 2.43 -31.63 -1.32
CA PHE A 133 2.25 -31.93 -2.74
C PHE A 133 3.23 -33.02 -3.16
N ASP A 134 2.74 -34.01 -3.90
CA ASP A 134 3.54 -35.03 -4.56
C ASP A 134 4.02 -34.46 -5.90
N LEU A 135 5.32 -34.18 -6.00
CA LEU A 135 5.92 -33.58 -7.19
C LEU A 135 6.05 -34.57 -8.36
N ASP A 136 5.90 -35.88 -8.10
CA ASP A 136 5.89 -36.91 -9.14
C ASP A 136 4.51 -37.05 -9.80
N ARG A 137 3.52 -36.27 -9.36
CA ARG A 137 2.15 -36.23 -9.91
C ARG A 137 1.82 -34.86 -10.51
N PRO A 138 0.85 -34.77 -11.43
CA PRO A 138 0.39 -33.48 -11.95
C PRO A 138 -0.04 -32.53 -10.83
N LEU A 139 0.45 -31.29 -10.85
CA LEU A 139 0.23 -30.32 -9.77
C LEU A 139 -1.19 -29.74 -9.77
N ARG A 140 -1.81 -29.54 -10.94
CA ARG A 140 -3.11 -28.86 -11.04
C ARG A 140 -4.24 -29.55 -10.25
N PRO A 141 -4.47 -30.88 -10.38
CA PRO A 141 -5.47 -31.57 -9.57
C PRO A 141 -5.18 -31.50 -8.07
N GLN A 142 -3.90 -31.50 -7.69
CA GLN A 142 -3.50 -31.39 -6.29
C GLN A 142 -3.78 -29.99 -5.74
N LEU A 143 -3.52 -28.93 -6.51
CA LEU A 143 -3.81 -27.54 -6.14
C LEU A 143 -5.32 -27.32 -5.95
N GLU A 144 -6.15 -27.85 -6.85
CA GLU A 144 -7.61 -27.78 -6.74
C GLU A 144 -8.13 -28.52 -5.50
N ALA A 145 -7.58 -29.70 -5.20
CA ALA A 145 -7.91 -30.44 -3.99
C ALA A 145 -7.47 -29.69 -2.72
N ALA A 146 -6.27 -29.12 -2.74
CA ALA A 146 -5.70 -28.33 -1.65
C ALA A 146 -6.56 -27.09 -1.37
N GLU A 147 -6.95 -26.34 -2.40
CA GLU A 147 -7.80 -25.16 -2.28
C GLU A 147 -9.14 -25.52 -1.63
N ARG A 148 -9.81 -26.61 -2.06
CA ARG A 148 -11.06 -27.07 -1.45
C ARG A 148 -10.89 -27.40 0.04
N ALA A 149 -9.83 -28.13 0.39
CA ALA A 149 -9.55 -28.51 1.77
C ALA A 149 -9.31 -27.27 2.65
N LEU A 150 -8.50 -26.31 2.18
CA LEU A 150 -8.23 -25.08 2.91
C LEU A 150 -9.48 -24.22 3.10
N LYS A 151 -10.34 -24.11 2.07
CA LYS A 151 -11.62 -23.39 2.18
C LYS A 151 -12.57 -24.04 3.20
N ALA A 152 -12.64 -25.37 3.23
CA ALA A 152 -13.43 -26.10 4.22
C ALA A 152 -12.91 -25.87 5.66
N VAL A 153 -11.58 -25.87 5.85
CA VAL A 153 -10.97 -25.54 7.14
C VAL A 153 -11.27 -24.09 7.56
N GLN A 154 -11.20 -23.13 6.62
CA GLN A 154 -11.58 -21.75 6.89
C GLN A 154 -13.05 -21.63 7.30
N GLU A 155 -13.95 -22.30 6.58
CA GLU A 155 -15.38 -22.28 6.87
C GLU A 155 -15.69 -22.91 8.23
N HIS A 156 -15.06 -24.04 8.56
CA HIS A 156 -15.20 -24.66 9.87
C HIS A 156 -14.73 -23.73 11.00
N ARG A 157 -13.61 -23.01 10.80
CA ARG A 157 -13.04 -22.12 11.83
C ARG A 157 -13.77 -20.79 11.96
N HIS A 158 -14.26 -20.23 10.87
CA HIS A 158 -14.75 -18.86 10.81
C HIS A 158 -16.24 -18.74 10.43
N GLY A 159 -16.91 -19.87 10.20
CA GLY A 159 -18.29 -19.92 9.71
C GLY A 159 -18.47 -19.46 8.26
N LYS A 160 -17.37 -19.13 7.56
CA LYS A 160 -17.34 -18.71 6.15
C LYS A 160 -15.95 -18.84 5.55
N THR A 161 -15.87 -19.00 4.24
CA THR A 161 -14.60 -18.84 3.51
C THR A 161 -14.16 -17.37 3.53
N ILE A 162 -12.90 -17.12 3.87
CA ILE A 162 -12.33 -15.77 3.83
C ILE A 162 -11.92 -15.49 2.39
N GLN A 163 -12.66 -14.59 1.72
CA GLN A 163 -12.24 -14.04 0.43
C GLN A 163 -11.69 -12.64 0.65
N LYS A 164 -10.39 -12.43 0.37
CA LYS A 164 -9.83 -11.08 0.23
C LYS A 164 -10.21 -10.56 -1.16
N ARG A 165 -11.44 -10.03 -1.32
CA ARG A 165 -11.84 -9.38 -2.57
C ARG A 165 -11.20 -8.01 -2.66
N ARG A 166 -10.21 -7.86 -3.54
CA ARG A 166 -9.67 -6.55 -3.95
C ARG A 166 -10.64 -5.94 -4.96
N HIS A 167 -11.50 -5.03 -4.52
CA HIS A 167 -12.45 -4.32 -5.38
C HIS A 167 -11.77 -3.15 -6.09
N SER A 168 -10.89 -3.43 -7.05
CA SER A 168 -10.03 -2.40 -7.69
C SER A 168 -10.81 -1.25 -8.33
N GLN A 169 -11.98 -1.54 -8.89
CA GLN A 169 -12.89 -0.52 -9.45
C GLN A 169 -13.36 0.53 -8.42
N LYS A 170 -13.25 0.23 -7.13
CA LYS A 170 -13.63 1.15 -6.04
C LYS A 170 -12.45 1.91 -5.44
N TRP A 171 -11.21 1.56 -5.80
CA TRP A 171 -10.02 2.15 -5.17
C TRP A 171 -9.92 3.65 -5.36
N LEU A 172 -10.26 4.17 -6.55
CA LEU A 172 -10.32 5.61 -6.76
C LEU A 172 -11.35 6.29 -5.85
N THR A 173 -12.51 5.66 -5.64
CA THR A 173 -13.53 6.16 -4.69
C THR A 173 -12.98 6.22 -3.27
N TYR A 174 -12.19 5.22 -2.87
CA TYR A 174 -11.57 5.18 -1.53
C TYR A 174 -10.51 6.28 -1.37
N LEU A 175 -9.60 6.46 -2.34
CA LEU A 175 -8.61 7.54 -2.30
C LEU A 175 -9.28 8.92 -2.22
N ARG A 176 -10.30 9.17 -3.04
CA ARG A 176 -11.03 10.44 -3.03
C ARG A 176 -11.73 10.68 -1.69
N ALA A 177 -12.29 9.65 -1.06
CA ALA A 177 -12.88 9.77 0.26
C ALA A 177 -11.84 10.11 1.35
N MET A 178 -10.65 9.49 1.30
CA MET A 178 -9.51 9.82 2.18
C MET A 178 -9.03 11.25 1.97
N ASP A 179 -8.82 11.64 0.72
CA ASP A 179 -8.27 12.95 0.37
C ASP A 179 -9.24 14.09 0.71
N ALA A 180 -10.54 13.87 0.57
CA ALA A 180 -11.56 14.81 1.00
C ALA A 180 -11.56 15.01 2.52
N ARG A 181 -11.37 13.92 3.27
CA ARG A 181 -11.28 13.96 4.74
C ARG A 181 -10.02 14.68 5.20
N GLU A 182 -8.89 14.37 4.59
CA GLU A 182 -7.62 15.03 4.87
C GLU A 182 -7.68 16.53 4.53
N ALA A 183 -8.28 16.90 3.39
CA ALA A 183 -8.47 18.31 3.02
C ALA A 183 -9.24 19.08 4.10
N LYS A 184 -10.24 18.45 4.73
CA LYS A 184 -10.98 19.02 5.86
C LYS A 184 -10.14 19.14 7.11
N GLU A 185 -9.36 18.12 7.45
CA GLU A 185 -8.52 18.12 8.65
C GLU A 185 -7.38 19.14 8.57
N LEU A 186 -6.86 19.38 7.36
CA LEU A 186 -5.86 20.41 7.07
C LEU A 186 -6.47 21.81 6.88
N GLY A 187 -7.80 21.96 6.96
CA GLY A 187 -8.47 23.26 6.80
C GLY A 187 -8.25 23.91 5.44
N GLN A 188 -8.15 23.11 4.37
CA GLN A 188 -7.96 23.63 3.01
C GLN A 188 -9.17 24.47 2.58
N GLU A 189 -8.93 25.50 1.76
CA GLU A 189 -10.00 26.38 1.24
C GLU A 189 -11.10 25.59 0.53
N ASN A 190 -10.71 24.51 -0.15
CA ASN A 190 -11.60 23.59 -0.83
C ASN A 190 -11.94 22.36 0.04
N ALA A 191 -11.85 22.43 1.37
CA ALA A 191 -12.29 21.33 2.23
C ALA A 191 -13.78 21.03 2.05
N PRO A 192 -14.22 19.76 2.15
CA PRO A 192 -15.65 19.48 2.22
C PRO A 192 -16.23 20.00 3.54
N SER A 193 -17.43 20.57 3.45
CA SER A 193 -18.27 20.94 4.60
C SER A 193 -18.55 19.73 5.52
N GLY A 194 -18.69 18.52 4.95
CA GLY A 194 -18.84 17.28 5.70
C GLY A 194 -19.08 16.07 4.81
N TRP A 195 -19.53 14.98 5.42
CA TRP A 195 -19.84 13.74 4.70
C TRP A 195 -20.91 13.86 3.61
N PRO A 196 -21.94 14.73 3.70
CA PRO A 196 -22.91 14.91 2.61
C PRO A 196 -22.25 15.33 1.29
N GLU A 197 -21.40 16.34 1.31
CA GLU A 197 -20.68 16.81 0.11
C GLU A 197 -19.73 15.74 -0.45
N ILE A 198 -19.05 14.98 0.42
CA ILE A 198 -18.22 13.86 -0.01
C ILE A 198 -19.08 12.80 -0.72
N ALA A 199 -20.26 12.46 -0.18
CA ALA A 199 -21.14 11.47 -0.78
C ALA A 199 -21.68 11.89 -2.16
N GLU A 200 -21.97 13.17 -2.37
CA GLU A 200 -22.48 13.69 -3.65
C GLU A 200 -21.46 13.55 -4.79
N ILE A 201 -20.16 13.63 -4.47
CA ILE A 201 -19.07 13.73 -5.46
C ILE A 201 -18.47 12.35 -5.79
N LEU A 202 -18.75 11.33 -4.98
CA LEU A 202 -18.24 9.98 -5.14
C LEU A 202 -19.19 9.13 -6.00
N PRO A 203 -18.83 8.78 -7.24
CA PRO A 203 -19.75 8.20 -8.23
C PRO A 203 -20.32 6.81 -7.85
N LEU A 204 -19.62 6.08 -6.96
CA LEU A 204 -20.03 4.74 -6.50
C LEU A 204 -20.67 4.75 -5.11
N VAL A 205 -20.92 5.93 -4.57
CA VAL A 205 -21.47 6.15 -3.23
C VAL A 205 -22.65 7.10 -3.38
N ASN A 206 -23.83 6.67 -2.95
CA ASN A 206 -25.05 7.48 -3.02
C ASN A 206 -25.60 7.84 -1.62
N SER A 207 -24.75 7.73 -0.59
CA SER A 207 -25.15 8.00 0.79
C SER A 207 -23.96 8.40 1.66
N VAL A 208 -24.24 9.18 2.70
CA VAL A 208 -23.27 9.54 3.76
C VAL A 208 -22.61 8.29 4.36
N GLU A 209 -23.40 7.24 4.59
CA GLU A 209 -22.89 5.99 5.14
C GLU A 209 -21.95 5.26 4.16
N GLY A 210 -22.27 5.30 2.86
CA GLY A 210 -21.37 4.78 1.83
C GLY A 210 -20.05 5.54 1.78
N ALA A 211 -20.05 6.87 1.98
CA ALA A 211 -18.84 7.68 1.98
C ALA A 211 -17.94 7.35 3.16
N ARG A 212 -18.52 7.15 4.36
CA ARG A 212 -17.81 6.68 5.55
C ARG A 212 -17.19 5.30 5.35
N LYS A 213 -17.94 4.38 4.75
CA LYS A 213 -17.42 3.04 4.42
C LYS A 213 -16.30 3.09 3.39
N ALA A 214 -16.41 3.96 2.39
CA ALA A 214 -15.35 4.18 1.40
C ALA A 214 -14.08 4.71 2.05
N TYR A 215 -14.20 5.68 2.96
CA TYR A 215 -13.09 6.18 3.76
C TYR A 215 -12.45 5.08 4.61
N GLN A 216 -13.24 4.31 5.37
CA GLN A 216 -12.72 3.23 6.19
C GLN A 216 -12.02 2.15 5.35
N ALA A 217 -12.60 1.77 4.21
CA ALA A 217 -11.97 0.82 3.30
C ALA A 217 -10.63 1.34 2.74
N GLY A 218 -10.52 2.65 2.50
CA GLY A 218 -9.27 3.30 2.12
C GLY A 218 -8.21 3.20 3.23
N LEU A 219 -8.58 3.53 4.47
CA LEU A 219 -7.71 3.35 5.63
C LEU A 219 -7.25 1.90 5.77
N ASP A 220 -8.16 0.94 5.64
CA ASP A 220 -7.84 -0.48 5.75
C ASP A 220 -6.83 -0.91 4.67
N LEU A 221 -6.96 -0.40 3.44
CA LEU A 221 -6.03 -0.66 2.33
C LEU A 221 -4.65 -0.03 2.53
N SER A 222 -4.55 1.10 3.24
CA SER A 222 -3.26 1.68 3.62
C SER A 222 -2.43 0.75 4.51
N PHE A 223 -3.07 -0.11 5.31
CA PHE A 223 -2.39 -1.08 6.17
C PHE A 223 -2.41 -2.51 5.63
N ASN A 224 -3.39 -2.87 4.81
CA ASN A 224 -3.69 -4.26 4.45
C ASN A 224 -3.95 -4.46 2.94
N PHE A 225 -3.25 -3.73 2.07
CA PHE A 225 -3.36 -3.87 0.62
C PHE A 225 -3.28 -5.34 0.14
#